data_AF-A0A9N7NW68-F1
#
_entry.id   AF-A0A9N7NW68-F1
#
_cell.length_a   1.000
_cell.length_b   1.000
_cell.length_c   1.000
_cell.angle_alpha   90.00
_cell.angle_beta   90.00
_cell.angle_gamma   90.00
#
_symmetry.space_group_name_H-M   'P 1'
#
loop_
_entity.id
_entity.type
_entity.pdbx_description
1 polymer ?
#
loop_
_entity_poly.entity_id
_entity_poly.type
_entity_poly.pdbx_seq_one_letter_code
_entity_poly.pdbx_strand_id
1 'polypeptide(L)'
;MLQKIRIVNRVLDSAVPIRNPIKILKPCVGGNESAAMPTACALEMNHAMFLIHDDLPSMDNDDLRRGKPSSHVVYGENVAVLARTALLAPSFEHIAAAKLGAPPGRIVRVVV
;
A
#
# COMPACT_ATOMS: atom_id res chain seq x y z
N MET A 1 15.42 13.56 -3.64
CA MET A 1 14.91 12.18 -3.89
C MET A 1 14.89 11.33 -2.61
N LEU A 2 15.99 11.27 -1.84
CA LEU A 2 16.10 10.48 -0.60
C LEU A 2 15.08 10.83 0.52
N GLN A 3 14.72 12.11 0.69
CA GLN A 3 13.70 12.49 1.67
C GLN A 3 12.29 11.98 1.32
N LYS A 4 11.93 11.91 0.03
CA LYS A 4 10.64 11.38 -0.42
C LYS A 4 10.51 9.89 -0.09
N ILE A 5 11.57 9.12 -0.35
CA ILE A 5 11.64 7.68 -0.03
C ILE A 5 11.54 7.45 1.49
N ARG A 6 12.21 8.27 2.31
CA ARG A 6 12.13 8.16 3.78
C ARG A 6 10.73 8.42 4.32
N ILE A 7 9.99 9.38 3.74
CA ILE A 7 8.61 9.65 4.15
C ILE A 7 7.72 8.47 3.77
N VAL A 8 7.81 7.96 2.54
CA VAL A 8 7.02 6.80 2.11
C VAL A 8 7.29 5.57 2.97
N ASN A 9 8.55 5.27 3.27
CA ASN A 9 8.91 4.14 4.14
C ASN A 9 8.39 4.34 5.57
N ARG A 10 8.55 5.54 6.14
CA ARG A 10 8.05 5.83 7.48
C ARG A 10 6.52 5.81 7.55
N VAL A 11 5.87 6.23 6.47
CA VAL A 11 4.42 6.14 6.30
C VAL A 11 3.99 4.67 6.21
N LEU A 12 4.68 3.82 5.45
CA LEU A 12 4.43 2.37 5.43
C LEU A 12 4.67 1.71 6.79
N ASP A 13 5.73 2.09 7.50
CA ASP A 13 6.03 1.58 8.86
C ASP A 13 4.97 2.03 9.89
N SER A 14 4.34 3.18 9.65
CA SER A 14 3.25 3.71 10.47
C SER A 14 1.86 3.23 10.03
N ALA A 15 1.72 2.87 8.76
CA ALA A 15 0.49 2.35 8.18
C ALA A 15 0.22 1.01 8.80
N VAL A 16 -1.06 0.78 9.09
CA VAL A 16 -1.39 -0.42 9.82
C VAL A 16 -1.62 -1.55 8.84
N PRO A 17 -0.86 -2.65 8.92
CA PRO A 17 -0.97 -3.71 7.92
C PRO A 17 -2.36 -4.34 7.94
N ILE A 18 -2.79 -4.80 6.77
CA ILE A 18 -3.87 -5.78 6.65
C ILE A 18 -3.46 -6.98 7.51
N ARG A 19 -4.42 -7.55 8.25
CA ARG A 19 -4.14 -8.75 9.03
C ARG A 19 -3.86 -9.91 8.09
N ASN A 20 -2.58 -10.24 7.93
CA ASN A 20 -2.08 -11.43 7.24
C ASN A 20 -2.57 -11.53 5.77
N PRO A 21 -2.20 -10.57 4.90
CA PRO A 21 -2.64 -10.54 3.49
C PRO A 21 -2.23 -11.82 2.74
N ILE A 22 -1.08 -12.38 3.10
CA ILE A 22 -0.56 -13.64 2.54
C ILE A 22 -1.50 -14.80 2.84
N LYS A 23 -2.02 -14.93 4.06
CA LYS A 23 -2.96 -16.01 4.41
C LYS A 23 -4.24 -15.94 3.58
N ILE A 24 -4.70 -14.74 3.22
CA ILE A 24 -5.88 -14.52 2.40
C ILE A 24 -5.58 -14.87 0.93
N LEU A 25 -4.41 -14.49 0.41
CA LEU A 25 -4.03 -14.65 -0.99
C LEU A 25 -3.45 -16.03 -1.32
N LYS A 26 -2.87 -16.72 -0.34
CA LYS A 26 -2.22 -18.04 -0.50
C LYS A 26 -3.13 -19.08 -1.18
N PRO A 27 -4.41 -19.24 -0.83
CA PRO A 27 -5.32 -20.13 -1.55
C PRO A 27 -5.51 -19.77 -3.03
N CYS A 28 -5.51 -18.48 -3.37
CA CYS A 28 -5.72 -17.99 -4.74
C CYS A 28 -4.56 -18.33 -5.68
N VAL A 29 -3.38 -18.64 -5.14
CA VAL A 29 -2.17 -19.02 -5.90
C VAL A 29 -1.80 -20.50 -5.68
N GLY A 30 -2.75 -21.35 -5.32
CA GLY A 30 -2.53 -22.78 -5.15
C GLY A 30 -1.66 -23.12 -3.94
N GLY A 31 -1.65 -22.28 -2.91
CA GLY A 31 -0.90 -22.51 -1.68
C GLY A 31 0.56 -22.02 -1.70
N ASN A 32 1.05 -21.45 -2.81
CA ASN A 32 2.41 -20.95 -2.90
C ASN A 32 2.54 -19.52 -2.34
N GLU A 33 3.14 -19.40 -1.16
CA GLU A 33 3.36 -18.12 -0.49
C GLU A 33 4.25 -17.16 -1.28
N SER A 34 5.31 -17.67 -1.94
CA SER A 34 6.20 -16.85 -2.76
C SER A 34 5.47 -16.24 -3.96
N ALA A 35 4.51 -16.97 -4.53
CA ALA A 35 3.67 -16.47 -5.61
C ALA A 35 2.62 -15.44 -5.13
N ALA A 36 2.18 -15.51 -3.86
CA ALA A 36 1.26 -14.54 -3.27
C ALA A 36 1.95 -13.24 -2.84
N MET A 37 3.24 -13.29 -2.55
CA MET A 37 3.99 -12.19 -1.92
C MET A 37 3.91 -10.87 -2.69
N PRO A 38 4.13 -10.81 -4.02
CA PRO A 38 4.09 -9.52 -4.72
C PRO A 38 2.69 -8.89 -4.70
N THR A 39 1.65 -9.70 -4.86
CA THR A 39 0.27 -9.25 -4.75
C THR A 39 -0.07 -8.80 -3.33
N ALA A 40 0.43 -9.49 -2.30
CA ALA A 40 0.25 -9.11 -0.91
C ALA A 40 0.90 -7.75 -0.60
N CYS A 41 2.15 -7.53 -1.05
CA CYS A 41 2.85 -6.26 -0.87
C CYS A 41 2.12 -5.10 -1.56
N ALA A 42 1.71 -5.29 -2.82
CA ALA A 42 0.98 -4.27 -3.55
C ALA A 42 -0.39 -3.94 -2.92
N LEU A 43 -1.07 -4.95 -2.38
CA LEU A 43 -2.32 -4.76 -1.64
C LEU A 43 -2.11 -3.92 -0.38
N GLU A 44 -1.02 -4.18 0.38
CA GLU A 44 -0.65 -3.38 1.55
C GLU A 44 -0.29 -1.93 1.19
N MET A 45 0.43 -1.72 0.08
CA MET A 45 0.75 -0.38 -0.41
C MET A 45 -0.53 0.41 -0.75
N ASN A 46 -1.49 -0.23 -1.42
CA ASN A 46 -2.79 0.38 -1.70
C ASN A 46 -3.59 0.63 -0.43
N HIS A 47 -3.63 -0.33 0.51
CA HIS A 47 -4.31 -0.16 1.78
C HIS A 47 -3.76 1.04 2.57
N ALA A 48 -2.43 1.15 2.66
CA ALA A 48 -1.78 2.30 3.29
C ALA A 48 -2.13 3.62 2.58
N MET A 49 -2.14 3.65 1.24
CA MET A 49 -2.52 4.86 0.50
C MET A 49 -3.94 5.31 0.82
N PHE A 50 -4.90 4.37 0.87
CA PHE A 50 -6.29 4.69 1.15
C PHE A 50 -6.47 5.22 2.57
N LEU A 51 -5.84 4.59 3.57
CA LEU A 51 -5.91 5.09 4.95
C LEU A 51 -5.35 6.51 5.10
N ILE A 52 -4.25 6.83 4.43
CA ILE A 52 -3.70 8.21 4.44
C ILE A 52 -4.70 9.20 3.84
N HIS A 53 -5.41 8.78 2.79
CA HIS A 53 -6.40 9.63 2.14
C HIS A 53 -7.63 9.85 3.04
N ASP A 54 -8.14 8.77 3.63
CA ASP A 54 -9.28 8.81 4.55
C ASP A 54 -8.97 9.69 5.77
N ASP A 55 -7.74 9.63 6.30
CA ASP A 55 -7.33 10.46 7.43
C ASP A 55 -7.36 11.98 7.13
N LEU A 56 -7.36 12.42 5.87
CA LEU A 56 -7.21 13.85 5.54
C LEU A 56 -8.36 14.72 6.10
N PRO A 57 -8.11 16.02 6.37
CA PRO A 57 -9.16 16.94 6.84
C PRO A 57 -10.38 17.07 5.93
N SER A 58 -10.19 16.84 4.63
CA SER A 58 -11.27 16.86 3.63
C SER A 58 -12.10 15.57 3.59
N MET A 59 -11.67 14.53 4.29
CA MET A 59 -12.28 13.19 4.32
C MET A 59 -12.82 12.94 5.74
N ASP A 60 -12.20 12.05 6.52
CA ASP A 60 -12.65 11.74 7.88
C ASP A 60 -12.07 12.70 8.94
N ASN A 61 -11.02 13.46 8.58
CA ASN A 61 -10.32 14.38 9.49
C ASN A 61 -9.86 13.69 10.80
N ASP A 62 -9.35 12.47 10.67
CA ASP A 62 -8.92 11.68 11.81
C ASP A 62 -7.49 12.06 12.24
N ASP A 63 -7.38 12.71 13.40
CA ASP A 63 -6.08 13.10 13.97
C ASP A 63 -5.24 11.88 14.41
N LEU A 64 -5.91 10.76 14.70
CA LEU A 64 -5.31 9.55 15.24
C LEU A 64 -5.73 8.31 14.45
N ARG A 65 -4.76 7.46 14.14
CA ARG A 65 -4.96 6.14 13.56
C ARG A 65 -4.32 5.10 14.49
N ARG A 66 -5.17 4.26 15.11
CA ARG A 66 -4.77 3.20 16.07
C ARG A 66 -3.82 3.70 17.17
N GLY A 67 -4.15 4.86 17.75
CA GLY A 67 -3.41 5.46 18.87
C GLY A 67 -2.12 6.18 18.47
N LYS A 68 -1.82 6.33 17.18
CA LYS A 68 -0.71 7.15 16.66
C LYS A 68 -1.25 8.34 15.87
N PRO A 69 -0.56 9.49 15.87
CA PRO A 69 -0.90 10.61 14.99
C PRO A 69 -0.96 10.19 13.52
N SER A 70 -1.99 10.63 12.81
CA SER A 70 -2.16 10.36 11.38
C SER A 70 -1.11 11.10 10.54
N SER A 71 -0.97 10.69 9.27
CA SER A 71 0.10 11.22 8.40
C SER A 71 0.00 12.73 8.18
N HIS A 72 -1.21 13.27 8.08
CA HIS A 72 -1.40 14.71 7.87
C HIS A 72 -1.12 15.52 9.14
N VAL A 73 -1.36 14.96 10.33
CA VAL A 73 -1.00 15.58 11.61
C VAL A 73 0.51 15.67 11.78
N VAL A 74 1.25 14.62 11.39
CA VAL A 74 2.73 14.59 11.57
C VAL A 74 3.46 15.39 10.50
N TYR A 75 3.05 15.28 9.24
CA TYR A 75 3.81 15.80 8.10
C TYR A 75 3.12 16.96 7.35
N GLY A 76 1.89 17.30 7.73
CA GLY A 76 1.04 18.23 7.00
C GLY A 76 0.30 17.57 5.84
N GLU A 77 -0.82 18.18 5.45
CA GLU A 77 -1.74 17.68 4.42
C GLU A 77 -1.05 17.49 3.06
N ASN A 78 -0.28 18.48 2.61
CA ASN A 78 0.42 18.44 1.32
C ASN A 78 1.36 17.23 1.21
N VAL A 79 2.05 16.90 2.30
CA VAL A 79 2.98 15.76 2.32
C VAL A 79 2.21 14.44 2.38
N ALA A 80 1.11 14.38 3.13
CA ALA A 80 0.24 13.20 3.18
C ALA A 80 -0.35 12.87 1.80
N VAL A 81 -0.83 13.87 1.06
CA VAL A 81 -1.34 13.72 -0.31
C VAL A 81 -0.25 13.21 -1.27
N LEU A 82 0.98 13.73 -1.15
CA LEU A 82 2.11 13.26 -1.94
C LEU A 82 2.52 11.83 -1.57
N ALA A 83 2.54 11.49 -0.29
CA ALA A 83 2.88 10.14 0.20
C ALA A 83 1.88 9.10 -0.31
N ARG A 84 0.58 9.41 -0.25
CA ARG A 84 -0.50 8.62 -0.86
C ARG A 84 -0.22 8.34 -2.34
N THR A 85 0.07 9.38 -3.10
CA THR A 85 0.31 9.26 -4.55
C THR A 85 1.57 8.46 -4.85
N ALA A 86 2.59 8.59 -4.01
CA ALA A 86 3.84 7.83 -4.09
C ALA A 86 3.69 6.34 -3.73
N LEU A 87 2.56 5.92 -3.17
CA LEU A 87 2.25 4.51 -2.92
C LEU A 87 1.39 3.87 -4.02
N LEU A 88 0.54 4.66 -4.67
CA LEU A 88 -0.41 4.16 -5.67
C LEU A 88 0.26 3.63 -6.94
N ALA A 89 1.10 4.42 -7.60
CA ALA A 89 1.72 3.96 -8.85
C ALA A 89 2.68 2.77 -8.61
N PRO A 90 3.52 2.79 -7.56
CA PRO A 90 4.42 1.68 -7.31
C PRO A 90 3.74 0.37 -6.90
N SER A 91 2.51 0.40 -6.36
CA SER A 91 1.80 -0.85 -6.05
C SER A 91 1.48 -1.65 -7.31
N PHE A 92 1.01 -0.98 -8.36
CA PHE A 92 0.74 -1.60 -9.66
C PHE A 92 2.03 -1.99 -10.38
N GLU A 93 3.04 -1.12 -10.34
CA GLU A 93 4.36 -1.42 -10.91
C GLU A 93 4.97 -2.68 -10.25
N HIS A 94 4.83 -2.83 -8.94
CA HIS A 94 5.34 -3.97 -8.19
C HIS A 94 4.72 -5.30 -8.68
N ILE A 95 3.41 -5.34 -8.92
CA ILE A 95 2.74 -6.52 -9.49
C ILE A 95 3.17 -6.76 -10.93
N ALA A 96 3.19 -5.70 -11.75
CA ALA A 96 3.52 -5.80 -13.18
C ALA A 96 4.96 -6.26 -13.44
N ALA A 97 5.90 -5.84 -12.60
CA ALA A 97 7.32 -6.22 -12.67
C ALA A 97 7.63 -7.57 -12.00
N ALA A 98 6.70 -8.13 -11.22
CA ALA A 98 6.92 -9.38 -10.52
C ALA A 98 6.97 -10.57 -11.50
N LYS A 99 8.02 -11.40 -11.38
CA LYS A 99 8.16 -12.64 -12.14
C LYS A 99 7.28 -13.75 -11.55
N LEU A 100 5.96 -13.59 -11.69
CA LEU A 100 4.95 -14.49 -11.12
C LEU A 100 4.78 -15.82 -11.88
N GLY A 101 5.42 -15.98 -13.05
CA GLY A 101 5.23 -17.15 -13.91
C GLY A 101 3.80 -17.29 -14.45
N ALA A 102 2.98 -16.23 -14.34
CA ALA A 102 1.60 -16.20 -14.80
C ALA A 102 1.51 -15.64 -16.23
N PRO A 103 0.52 -16.08 -17.03
CA PRO A 103 0.25 -15.48 -18.34
C PRO A 103 -0.04 -13.97 -18.21
N PRO A 104 0.41 -13.12 -19.16
CA PRO A 104 0.21 -11.67 -19.08
C PRO A 104 -1.24 -11.25 -18.83
N GLY A 105 -2.21 -11.93 -19.45
CA GLY A 105 -3.64 -11.64 -19.25
C GLY A 105 -4.14 -11.84 -17.81
N ARG A 106 -3.50 -12.70 -17.02
CA ARG A 106 -3.82 -12.86 -15.59
C ARG A 106 -3.23 -11.71 -14.76
N ILE A 107 -2.05 -11.21 -15.13
CA ILE A 107 -1.40 -10.08 -14.45
C ILE A 107 -2.23 -8.80 -14.66
N VAL A 108 -2.67 -8.55 -15.90
CA VAL A 108 -3.51 -7.38 -16.22
C VAL A 108 -4.81 -7.37 -15.40
N ARG A 109 -5.46 -8.53 -15.23
CA ARG A 109 -6.69 -8.67 -14.41
C ARG A 109 -6.55 -8.35 -12.92
N VAL A 110 -5.32 -8.31 -12.40
CA VAL A 110 -5.06 -7.98 -11.00
C VAL A 110 -4.79 -6.47 -10.85
N VAL A 111 -4.29 -5.85 -11.90
CA VAL A 111 -3.91 -4.43 -11.94
C VAL A 111 -5.08 -3.53 -12.36
N VAL A 112 -6.05 -4.07 -13.11
CA VAL A 112 -7.20 -3.38 -13.71
C VAL A 112 -8.50 -3.97 -13.19
#